data_AF-A0YIH8-F1
#
_entry.id   AF-A0YIH8-F1
#
_cell.length_a   1.000
_cell.length_b   1.000
_cell.length_c   1.000
_cell.angle_alpha   90.00
_cell.angle_beta   90.00
_cell.angle_gamma   90.00
#
_symmetry.space_group_name_H-M   'P 1'
#
loop_
_entity.id
_entity.type
_entity.pdbx_description
1 polymer ?
#
loop_
_entity_poly.entity_id
_entity_poly.type
_entity_poly.pdbx_seq_one_letter_code
_entity_poly.pdbx_strand_id
1 'polypeptide(L)'
;MSEQIEKIQQLIKTATNPKQKAMYQDLLAKLKSELSENAESTETPQEQTQPPLIPKPKRTSSSSPVSPPKPLPVKPPKIKKVETVSPTESEEKSTPETVNEDLKSEPESSDPQEVKDSDSQTETEQSESGESQRYFQGIGIISGVVTLTEERSTITLGENEYRLFYIPNRRRKAYDALKKEIETTGNTTQKLIVYPKILHFPSRDQPHQVAFQLVGFVGSQASSSPLNTELNDFEFKFSGLWQFIPVCRTPCITVMRNFSQDRLAWIKEAEAAKKVKFMKASHVPLLWRDSPVKPFRFNPRLEKDQQGQTYFVQVKAKFLPGRDVFGFVEQLNEPTEEAPGFLKASKKLKAEALRETKERKQQKQVEVKENVAHQSESSDS
;
A
#
# COMPACT_ATOMS: atom_id res chain seq x y z
N MET A 1 -1.79 21.77 37.55
CA MET A 1 -1.51 22.90 36.63
C MET A 1 -0.27 23.70 37.05
N SER A 2 -0.16 24.17 38.30
CA SER A 2 1.02 24.94 38.77
C SER A 2 2.36 24.18 38.67
N GLU A 3 2.39 22.89 39.00
CA GLU A 3 3.61 22.07 38.86
C GLU A 3 4.07 21.87 37.41
N GLN A 4 3.14 21.90 36.44
CA GLN A 4 3.48 21.76 35.02
C GLN A 4 4.12 23.05 34.48
N ILE A 5 3.69 24.20 34.99
CA ILE A 5 4.29 25.51 34.67
C ILE A 5 5.74 25.57 35.16
N GLU A 6 6.02 25.10 36.38
CA GLU A 6 7.39 25.08 36.93
C GLU A 6 8.32 24.14 36.13
N LYS A 7 7.83 22.96 35.75
CA LYS A 7 8.58 22.02 34.90
C LYS A 7 8.94 22.63 33.54
N ILE A 8 8.00 23.33 32.89
CA ILE A 8 8.27 23.98 31.60
C ILE A 8 9.23 25.16 31.75
N GLN A 9 9.14 25.92 32.86
CA GLN A 9 10.10 26.98 33.14
C GLN A 9 11.52 26.44 33.37
N GLN A 10 11.68 25.27 34.00
CA GLN A 10 12.98 24.60 34.10
C GLN A 10 13.51 24.17 32.73
N LEU A 11 12.67 23.61 31.86
CA LEU A 11 13.05 23.22 30.49
C LEU A 11 13.46 24.42 29.62
N ILE A 12 12.87 25.60 29.81
CA ILE A 12 13.28 26.84 29.12
C ILE A 12 14.68 27.29 29.59
N LYS A 13 15.01 27.08 30.87
CA LYS A 13 16.31 27.45 31.46
C LYS A 13 17.44 26.51 31.00
N THR A 14 17.14 25.23 30.80
CA THR A 14 18.13 24.23 30.38
C THR A 14 18.25 24.11 28.85
N ALA A 15 17.33 24.69 28.08
CA ALA A 15 17.38 24.63 26.62
C ALA A 15 18.50 25.50 26.02
N THR A 16 19.47 24.85 25.37
CA THR A 16 20.56 25.50 24.61
C THR A 16 20.16 25.81 23.16
N ASN A 17 19.16 25.12 22.60
CA ASN A 17 18.69 25.33 21.23
C ASN A 17 17.61 26.43 21.15
N PRO A 18 17.76 27.47 20.29
CA PRO A 18 16.81 28.58 20.20
C PRO A 18 15.41 28.16 19.73
N LYS A 19 15.30 27.14 18.86
CA LYS A 19 13.99 26.64 18.40
C LYS A 19 13.24 25.87 19.49
N GLN A 20 13.96 25.09 20.31
CA GLN A 20 13.35 24.40 21.45
C GLN A 20 12.91 25.39 22.52
N LYS A 21 13.71 26.43 22.77
CA LYS A 21 13.36 27.50 23.71
C LYS A 21 12.08 28.23 23.29
N ALA A 22 11.94 28.55 22.00
CA ALA A 22 10.72 29.15 21.45
C ALA A 22 9.49 28.23 21.61
N MET A 23 9.65 26.93 21.36
CA MET A 23 8.57 25.95 21.53
C MET A 23 8.09 25.86 22.99
N TYR A 24 9.01 25.83 23.96
CA TYR A 24 8.63 25.79 25.38
C TYR A 24 8.02 27.10 25.87
N GLN A 25 8.45 28.24 25.32
CA GLN A 25 7.83 29.54 25.61
C GLN A 25 6.37 29.60 25.12
N ASP A 26 6.09 29.07 23.94
CA ASP A 26 4.74 29.00 23.37
C ASP A 26 3.84 28.08 24.21
N LEU A 27 4.37 26.93 24.63
CA LEU A 27 3.67 26.01 25.53
C LEU A 27 3.37 26.63 26.91
N LEU A 28 4.30 27.42 27.45
CA LEU A 28 4.13 28.15 28.70
C LEU A 28 3.04 29.23 28.57
N ALA A 29 2.98 29.95 27.45
CA ALA A 29 1.96 30.96 27.20
C ALA A 29 0.56 30.34 27.13
N LYS A 30 0.44 29.21 26.44
CA LYS A 30 -0.83 28.48 26.32
C LYS A 30 -1.36 28.00 27.68
N LEU A 31 -0.51 27.39 28.49
CA LEU A 31 -0.90 26.91 29.82
C LEU A 31 -1.30 28.04 30.78
N LYS A 32 -0.68 29.22 30.65
CA LYS A 32 -1.08 30.40 31.44
C LYS A 32 -2.45 30.92 31.02
N SER A 33 -2.76 30.91 29.72
CA SER A 33 -4.07 31.29 29.18
C SER A 33 -5.19 30.36 29.66
N GLU A 34 -4.95 29.05 29.65
CA GLU A 34 -5.91 28.05 30.14
C GLU A 34 -6.14 28.18 31.66
N LEU A 35 -5.16 28.69 32.41
CA LEU A 35 -5.28 28.93 33.85
C LEU A 35 -6.09 30.20 34.15
N SER A 36 -5.96 31.25 33.33
CA SER A 36 -6.79 32.45 33.45
C SER A 36 -8.25 32.20 33.06
N GLU A 37 -8.49 31.41 32.00
CA GLU A 37 -9.85 31.07 31.57
C GLU A 37 -10.61 30.22 32.59
N ASN A 38 -9.92 29.35 33.33
CA ASN A 38 -10.53 28.56 34.41
C ASN A 38 -10.72 29.35 35.73
N ALA A 39 -10.03 30.47 35.91
CA ALA A 39 -10.21 31.32 37.10
C ALA A 39 -11.44 32.24 36.98
N GLU A 40 -11.88 32.54 35.76
CA GLU A 40 -13.00 33.47 35.48
C GLU A 40 -14.39 32.81 35.48
N SER A 41 -14.48 31.49 35.66
CA SER A 41 -15.75 30.74 35.57
C SER A 41 -16.50 30.55 36.90
N THR A 42 -16.10 31.22 37.99
CA THR A 42 -16.62 30.90 39.34
C THR A 42 -17.09 32.10 40.15
N GLU A 43 -17.91 33.02 39.62
CA GLU A 43 -18.75 33.91 40.46
C GLU A 43 -20.15 34.19 39.87
N THR A 44 -21.17 33.66 40.58
CA THR A 44 -22.58 34.13 40.78
C THR A 44 -23.71 33.83 39.76
N PRO A 45 -24.93 33.47 40.23
CA PRO A 45 -26.05 32.98 39.42
C PRO A 45 -27.13 34.05 39.17
N GLN A 46 -27.64 34.14 37.93
CA GLN A 46 -28.91 34.82 37.64
C GLN A 46 -29.75 34.10 36.57
N GLU A 47 -30.92 33.68 37.04
CA GLU A 47 -32.25 33.96 36.51
C GLU A 47 -32.60 33.57 35.06
N GLN A 48 -33.54 32.62 34.98
CA GLN A 48 -34.21 32.17 33.77
C GLN A 48 -34.98 33.32 33.10
N THR A 49 -34.72 33.55 31.82
CA THR A 49 -35.69 34.21 30.93
C THR A 49 -35.79 33.44 29.62
N GLN A 50 -37.00 32.94 29.35
CA GLN A 50 -37.35 32.26 28.10
C GLN A 50 -37.28 33.23 26.92
N PRO A 51 -36.79 32.80 25.74
CA PRO A 51 -36.96 33.57 24.51
C PRO A 51 -38.35 33.31 23.87
N PRO A 52 -38.96 34.33 23.25
CA PRO A 52 -40.29 34.22 22.66
C PRO A 52 -40.29 33.46 21.33
N LEU A 53 -41.38 32.72 21.13
CA LEU A 53 -41.74 31.98 19.92
C LEU A 53 -41.90 32.92 18.71
N ILE A 54 -41.10 32.71 17.67
CA ILE A 54 -41.36 33.27 16.33
C ILE A 54 -42.26 32.29 15.56
N PRO A 55 -43.41 32.73 15.00
CA PRO A 55 -44.34 31.88 14.29
C PRO A 55 -43.83 31.52 12.88
N LYS A 56 -43.94 30.23 12.54
CA LYS A 56 -43.77 29.68 11.19
C LYS A 56 -44.87 30.19 10.24
N PRO A 57 -44.56 30.63 9.02
CA PRO A 57 -45.59 30.85 8.00
C PRO A 57 -46.09 29.51 7.43
N LYS A 58 -47.42 29.43 7.30
CA LYS A 58 -48.19 28.33 6.70
C LYS A 58 -47.83 28.14 5.22
N ARG A 59 -47.66 26.86 4.86
CA ARG A 59 -47.72 26.29 3.51
C ARG A 59 -49.07 26.60 2.85
N THR A 60 -49.05 27.03 1.58
CA THR A 60 -50.13 26.79 0.62
C THR A 60 -49.68 25.76 -0.43
N SER A 61 -50.66 24.94 -0.79
CA SER A 61 -50.73 23.80 -1.70
C SER A 61 -49.98 23.88 -3.04
N SER A 62 -49.43 22.74 -3.51
CA SER A 62 -50.08 21.92 -4.54
C SER A 62 -49.12 20.89 -5.19
N SER A 63 -49.73 19.85 -5.75
CA SER A 63 -49.22 18.78 -6.64
C SER A 63 -48.80 17.44 -6.02
N SER A 64 -49.30 16.41 -6.69
CA SER A 64 -49.70 15.09 -6.24
C SER A 64 -48.58 14.04 -6.28
N PRO A 65 -48.74 12.87 -5.63
CA PRO A 65 -47.76 11.80 -5.63
C PRO A 65 -47.92 10.89 -6.85
N VAL A 66 -46.82 10.67 -7.60
CA VAL A 66 -46.70 9.58 -8.56
C VAL A 66 -46.06 8.38 -7.85
N SER A 67 -46.83 7.32 -7.70
CA SER A 67 -46.43 6.03 -7.13
C SER A 67 -45.37 5.35 -8.01
N PRO A 68 -44.28 4.80 -7.43
CA PRO A 68 -43.41 3.87 -8.15
C PRO A 68 -44.03 2.46 -8.24
N PRO A 69 -43.88 1.74 -9.36
CA PRO A 69 -44.46 0.42 -9.54
C PRO A 69 -43.74 -0.65 -8.70
N LYS A 70 -44.54 -1.53 -8.09
CA LYS A 70 -44.09 -2.77 -7.42
C LYS A 70 -43.34 -3.67 -8.42
N PRO A 71 -42.19 -4.25 -8.05
CA PRO A 71 -41.57 -5.32 -8.84
C PRO A 71 -42.34 -6.63 -8.68
N LEU A 72 -42.60 -7.29 -9.80
CA LEU A 72 -43.14 -8.65 -9.89
C LEU A 72 -42.12 -9.69 -9.38
N PRO A 73 -42.57 -10.79 -8.75
CA PRO A 73 -41.69 -11.86 -8.29
C PRO A 73 -41.19 -12.71 -9.47
N VAL A 74 -39.88 -12.69 -9.69
CA VAL A 74 -39.21 -13.61 -10.63
C VAL A 74 -39.07 -14.97 -9.95
N LYS A 75 -39.71 -15.98 -10.53
CA LYS A 75 -39.58 -17.40 -10.16
C LYS A 75 -38.13 -17.88 -10.36
N PRO A 76 -37.56 -18.67 -9.46
CA PRO A 76 -36.26 -19.32 -9.69
C PRO A 76 -36.40 -20.47 -10.71
N PRO A 77 -35.42 -20.67 -11.60
CA PRO A 77 -35.39 -21.83 -12.48
C PRO A 77 -35.04 -23.11 -11.71
N LYS A 78 -35.74 -24.18 -12.09
CA LYS A 78 -35.62 -25.56 -11.58
C LYS A 78 -34.17 -26.07 -11.68
N ILE A 79 -33.60 -26.46 -10.54
CA ILE A 79 -32.44 -27.35 -10.47
C ILE A 79 -32.94 -28.77 -10.76
N LYS A 80 -32.43 -29.40 -11.82
CA LYS A 80 -32.58 -30.84 -12.06
C LYS A 80 -31.65 -31.59 -11.10
N LYS A 81 -32.27 -32.37 -10.22
CA LYS A 81 -31.68 -33.45 -9.43
C LYS A 81 -31.23 -34.56 -10.39
N VAL A 82 -29.98 -34.99 -10.30
CA VAL A 82 -29.54 -36.32 -10.77
C VAL A 82 -28.91 -37.00 -9.57
N GLU A 83 -29.53 -38.12 -9.21
CA GLU A 83 -29.11 -39.08 -8.21
C GLU A 83 -27.95 -39.93 -8.71
N THR A 84 -27.04 -40.24 -7.78
CA THR A 84 -26.54 -41.59 -7.44
C THR A 84 -26.04 -42.49 -8.56
N VAL A 85 -24.75 -42.88 -8.53
CA VAL A 85 -24.31 -44.29 -8.33
C VAL A 85 -22.86 -44.35 -7.82
N SER A 86 -22.64 -45.01 -6.68
CA SER A 86 -21.39 -45.69 -6.31
C SER A 86 -21.58 -47.20 -6.56
N PRO A 87 -20.51 -47.93 -6.91
CA PRO A 87 -20.16 -49.14 -6.12
C PRO A 87 -18.63 -49.21 -5.84
N THR A 88 -18.19 -49.57 -4.62
CA THR A 88 -17.94 -50.95 -4.10
C THR A 88 -16.65 -51.53 -4.70
N GLU A 89 -15.52 -51.48 -3.99
CA GLU A 89 -15.01 -52.47 -3.01
C GLU A 89 -14.47 -53.75 -3.67
N SER A 90 -13.18 -54.03 -3.45
CA SER A 90 -12.62 -55.37 -3.41
C SER A 90 -11.25 -55.36 -2.74
N GLU A 91 -11.17 -56.13 -1.65
CA GLU A 91 -10.01 -56.53 -0.87
C GLU A 91 -9.08 -57.49 -1.64
N GLU A 92 -7.79 -57.54 -1.26
CA GLU A 92 -6.95 -58.73 -0.96
C GLU A 92 -5.48 -58.23 -0.84
N LYS A 93 -4.82 -58.21 0.33
CA LYS A 93 -4.28 -59.29 1.19
C LYS A 93 -3.10 -60.06 0.57
N SER A 94 -1.87 -59.76 1.00
CA SER A 94 -0.95 -60.70 1.72
C SER A 94 0.51 -60.18 1.82
N THR A 95 1.00 -60.15 3.06
CA THR A 95 2.38 -60.11 3.62
C THR A 95 3.23 -61.37 3.27
N PRO A 96 4.48 -61.62 3.77
CA PRO A 96 5.40 -60.88 4.68
C PRO A 96 6.93 -60.93 4.31
N GLU A 97 7.79 -60.32 5.16
CA GLU A 97 9.17 -60.70 5.63
C GLU A 97 9.97 -59.39 5.89
N THR A 98 10.15 -58.84 7.10
CA THR A 98 10.86 -59.26 8.33
C THR A 98 12.36 -59.49 8.15
N VAL A 99 13.22 -58.58 8.68
CA VAL A 99 14.42 -58.84 9.54
C VAL A 99 14.91 -57.51 10.18
N ASN A 100 14.78 -57.40 11.52
CA ASN A 100 15.70 -56.98 12.62
C ASN A 100 16.91 -56.04 12.33
N GLU A 101 17.52 -55.29 13.26
CA GLU A 101 17.42 -55.02 14.71
C GLU A 101 18.34 -53.82 15.04
N ASP A 102 18.06 -53.16 16.17
CA ASP A 102 18.97 -52.50 17.13
C ASP A 102 20.19 -51.64 16.72
N LEU A 103 20.26 -50.42 17.26
CA LEU A 103 21.21 -50.11 18.35
C LEU A 103 21.04 -48.70 18.94
N LYS A 104 21.00 -48.68 20.27
CA LYS A 104 20.90 -47.56 21.22
C LYS A 104 22.26 -47.35 21.88
N SER A 105 22.70 -46.10 22.08
CA SER A 105 23.41 -45.65 23.31
C SER A 105 23.92 -44.20 23.22
N GLU A 106 23.46 -43.34 24.14
CA GLU A 106 24.30 -42.30 24.78
C GLU A 106 25.22 -42.94 25.85
N PRO A 107 26.24 -42.24 26.38
CA PRO A 107 26.00 -41.40 27.59
C PRO A 107 26.84 -40.10 27.71
N GLU A 108 26.39 -39.26 28.66
CA GLU A 108 26.97 -38.02 29.22
C GLU A 108 28.38 -38.18 29.85
N SER A 109 29.14 -37.06 30.00
CA SER A 109 29.40 -36.41 31.33
C SER A 109 30.48 -35.30 31.32
N SER A 110 30.09 -34.12 31.84
CA SER A 110 30.75 -33.20 32.82
C SER A 110 32.11 -32.46 32.63
N ASP A 111 31.99 -31.11 32.68
CA ASP A 111 32.78 -29.96 33.24
C ASP A 111 33.99 -30.19 34.20
N PRO A 112 34.93 -29.20 34.45
CA PRO A 112 34.65 -27.78 34.82
C PRO A 112 35.64 -26.63 34.46
N GLN A 113 35.07 -25.40 34.39
CA GLN A 113 35.52 -24.01 34.70
C GLN A 113 37.01 -23.58 34.75
N GLU A 114 37.32 -22.42 34.12
CA GLU A 114 38.09 -21.33 34.76
C GLU A 114 37.71 -19.94 34.18
N VAL A 115 37.50 -18.98 35.09
CA VAL A 115 37.11 -17.58 34.89
C VAL A 115 38.36 -16.69 34.77
N LYS A 116 38.37 -15.75 33.83
CA LYS A 116 39.16 -14.51 33.93
C LYS A 116 38.38 -13.31 33.37
N ASP A 117 38.17 -12.35 34.25
CA ASP A 117 37.69 -11.00 33.95
C ASP A 117 38.58 -10.28 32.93
N SER A 118 37.96 -9.63 31.96
CA SER A 118 38.50 -8.40 31.38
C SER A 118 37.35 -7.49 30.99
N ASP A 119 37.21 -6.43 31.77
CA ASP A 119 36.37 -5.28 31.54
C ASP A 119 36.77 -4.61 30.21
N SER A 120 35.85 -4.51 29.26
CA SER A 120 35.97 -3.58 28.15
C SER A 120 34.58 -3.33 27.56
N GLN A 121 34.07 -2.14 27.83
CA GLN A 121 32.93 -1.54 27.16
C GLN A 121 33.07 -1.70 25.65
N THR A 122 32.11 -2.37 25.02
CA THR A 122 31.90 -2.26 23.57
C THR A 122 30.40 -2.28 23.34
N GLU A 123 29.99 -1.32 22.54
CA GLU A 123 28.62 -0.95 22.20
C GLU A 123 27.74 -2.17 21.97
N THR A 124 26.61 -2.20 22.68
CA THR A 124 25.52 -3.12 22.45
C THR A 124 25.01 -2.90 21.02
N GLU A 125 25.60 -3.60 20.05
CA GLU A 125 24.91 -3.96 18.82
C GLU A 125 23.74 -4.86 19.23
N GLN A 126 22.61 -4.21 19.47
CA GLN A 126 21.30 -4.84 19.43
C GLN A 126 21.15 -5.50 18.05
N SER A 127 21.51 -6.77 18.02
CA SER A 127 20.94 -7.76 17.14
C SER A 127 19.46 -7.89 17.48
N GLU A 128 18.65 -6.95 16.98
CA GLU A 128 17.19 -7.08 16.92
C GLU A 128 16.82 -8.08 15.82
N SER A 129 17.08 -9.36 16.09
CA SER A 129 16.34 -10.44 15.47
C SER A 129 14.98 -10.54 16.17
N GLY A 130 13.94 -9.85 15.66
CA GLY A 130 12.57 -10.09 16.15
C GLY A 130 11.48 -9.10 15.77
N GLU A 131 11.77 -7.82 15.49
CA GLU A 131 10.74 -6.91 15.00
C GLU A 131 10.61 -7.03 13.48
N SER A 132 9.52 -7.64 13.03
CA SER A 132 9.14 -7.61 11.61
C SER A 132 8.99 -6.14 11.20
N GLN A 133 10.00 -5.57 10.54
CA GLN A 133 9.99 -4.16 10.15
C GLN A 133 8.69 -3.86 9.39
N ARG A 134 7.80 -3.10 10.03
CA ARG A 134 6.52 -2.72 9.42
C ARG A 134 6.83 -1.62 8.41
N TYR A 135 6.86 -1.94 7.13
CA TYR A 135 6.97 -0.95 6.05
C TYR A 135 6.05 -1.31 4.89
N PHE A 136 5.65 -0.32 4.10
CA PHE A 136 4.86 -0.53 2.90
C PHE A 136 5.71 -1.21 1.82
N GLN A 137 5.22 -2.34 1.33
CA GLN A 137 5.86 -3.12 0.29
C GLN A 137 4.83 -3.74 -0.65
N GLY A 138 5.20 -3.88 -1.92
CA GLY A 138 4.46 -4.66 -2.89
C GLY A 138 5.44 -5.16 -3.92
N ILE A 139 6.14 -6.25 -3.61
CA ILE A 139 7.20 -6.83 -4.44
C ILE A 139 6.85 -8.28 -4.72
N GLY A 140 7.17 -8.77 -5.91
CA GLY A 140 6.98 -10.16 -6.24
C GLY A 140 7.85 -10.64 -7.37
N ILE A 141 7.69 -11.92 -7.67
CA ILE A 141 8.42 -12.61 -8.71
C ILE A 141 7.42 -13.07 -9.77
N ILE A 142 7.75 -12.81 -11.03
CA ILE A 142 7.00 -13.31 -12.19
C ILE A 142 7.96 -13.98 -13.16
N SER A 143 7.51 -15.05 -13.80
CA SER A 143 8.27 -15.74 -14.84
C SER A 143 7.47 -15.69 -16.13
N GLY A 144 8.12 -15.32 -17.23
CA GLY A 144 7.46 -15.22 -18.52
C GLY A 144 8.40 -14.81 -19.64
N VAL A 145 7.83 -14.74 -20.85
CA VAL A 145 8.59 -14.36 -22.06
C VAL A 145 8.69 -12.85 -22.11
N VAL A 146 9.91 -12.34 -22.10
CA VAL A 146 10.21 -10.90 -22.12
C VAL A 146 10.47 -10.44 -23.54
N THR A 147 9.79 -9.38 -23.95
CA THR A 147 10.00 -8.72 -25.24
C THR A 147 10.42 -7.28 -24.98
N LEU A 148 11.67 -6.94 -25.32
CA LEU A 148 12.24 -5.61 -25.15
C LEU A 148 12.38 -4.95 -26.52
N THR A 149 11.44 -4.08 -26.90
CA THR A 149 11.57 -3.23 -28.10
C THR A 149 11.97 -1.80 -27.72
N GLU A 150 12.41 -1.01 -28.71
CA GLU A 150 12.74 0.41 -28.50
C GLU A 150 11.52 1.22 -28.03
N GLU A 151 10.33 0.87 -28.52
CA GLU A 151 9.10 1.57 -28.22
C GLU A 151 8.40 1.07 -26.95
N ARG A 152 8.42 -0.25 -26.72
CA ARG A 152 7.65 -0.89 -25.65
C ARG A 152 8.30 -2.17 -25.15
N SER A 153 8.51 -2.23 -23.84
CA SER A 153 8.88 -3.46 -23.15
C SER A 153 7.62 -4.16 -22.62
N THR A 154 7.50 -5.46 -22.86
CA THR A 154 6.39 -6.30 -22.40
C THR A 154 6.89 -7.62 -21.82
N ILE A 155 6.03 -8.24 -21.02
CA ILE A 155 6.20 -9.60 -20.55
C ILE A 155 4.91 -10.38 -20.77
N THR A 156 5.03 -11.54 -21.39
CA THR A 156 3.91 -12.45 -21.65
C THR A 156 3.86 -13.50 -20.55
N LEU A 157 2.71 -13.56 -19.86
CA LEU A 157 2.42 -14.49 -18.78
C LEU A 157 1.26 -15.39 -19.21
N GLY A 158 1.57 -16.60 -19.69
CA GLY A 158 0.58 -17.46 -20.34
C GLY A 158 0.09 -16.84 -21.65
N GLU A 159 -1.21 -16.58 -21.76
CA GLU A 159 -1.84 -15.97 -22.95
C GLU A 159 -1.91 -14.43 -22.87
N ASN A 160 -1.53 -13.84 -21.74
CA ASN A 160 -1.72 -12.41 -21.49
C ASN A 160 -0.40 -11.63 -21.60
N GLU A 161 -0.42 -10.51 -22.32
CA GLU A 161 0.71 -9.59 -22.43
C GLU A 161 0.57 -8.40 -21.46
N TYR A 162 1.59 -8.17 -20.65
CA TYR A 162 1.64 -7.08 -19.68
C TYR A 162 2.73 -6.08 -20.01
N ARG A 163 2.45 -4.79 -19.81
CA ARG A 163 3.46 -3.74 -19.98
C ARG A 163 4.52 -3.83 -18.88
N LEU A 164 5.78 -3.84 -19.28
CA LEU A 164 6.94 -3.82 -18.39
C LEU A 164 7.55 -2.41 -18.38
N PHE A 165 7.55 -1.77 -17.21
CA PHE A 165 8.17 -0.47 -16.99
C PHE A 165 9.53 -0.66 -16.33
N TYR A 166 10.50 0.19 -16.64
CA TYR A 166 11.71 0.31 -15.84
C TYR A 166 11.59 1.47 -14.84
N ILE A 167 12.44 1.45 -13.80
CA ILE A 167 12.55 2.56 -12.85
C ILE A 167 13.64 3.51 -13.38
N PRO A 168 13.34 4.80 -13.62
CA PRO A 168 14.34 5.76 -14.06
C PRO A 168 15.53 5.87 -13.09
N ASN A 169 16.68 6.33 -13.59
CA ASN A 169 17.93 6.55 -12.83
C ASN A 169 18.60 5.24 -12.37
N ARG A 170 18.93 5.10 -11.07
CA ARG A 170 19.78 4.03 -10.51
C ARG A 170 19.36 2.61 -10.90
N ARG A 171 18.08 2.39 -11.21
CA ARG A 171 17.49 1.09 -11.55
C ARG A 171 17.27 0.88 -13.05
N ARG A 172 17.69 1.83 -13.91
CA ARG A 172 17.87 1.59 -15.34
C ARG A 172 18.89 0.47 -15.59
N LYS A 173 19.88 0.35 -14.70
CA LYS A 173 20.87 -0.74 -14.69
C LYS A 173 20.23 -2.14 -14.75
N ALA A 174 19.11 -2.35 -14.06
CA ALA A 174 18.43 -3.65 -14.07
C ALA A 174 17.82 -3.97 -15.45
N TYR A 175 17.31 -2.94 -16.14
CA TYR A 175 16.79 -3.07 -17.50
C TYR A 175 17.92 -3.35 -18.49
N ASP A 176 19.01 -2.57 -18.42
CA ASP A 176 20.16 -2.74 -19.32
C ASP A 176 20.84 -4.10 -19.10
N ALA A 177 20.94 -4.56 -17.85
CA ALA A 177 21.46 -5.88 -17.51
C ALA A 177 20.54 -7.01 -18.00
N LEU A 178 19.21 -6.86 -17.88
CA LEU A 178 18.26 -7.83 -18.42
C LEU A 178 18.36 -7.92 -19.95
N LYS A 179 18.46 -6.77 -20.63
CA LYS A 179 18.67 -6.73 -22.08
C LYS A 179 19.93 -7.50 -22.49
N LYS A 180 21.04 -7.27 -21.78
CA LYS A 180 22.31 -7.96 -22.01
C LYS A 180 22.23 -9.46 -21.73
N GLU A 181 21.54 -9.88 -20.66
CA GLU A 181 21.34 -11.31 -20.33
C GLU A 181 20.60 -12.04 -21.47
N ILE A 182 19.54 -11.42 -22.00
CA ILE A 182 18.75 -11.97 -23.11
C ILE A 182 19.60 -12.04 -24.38
N GLU A 183 20.37 -10.98 -24.69
CA GLU A 183 21.27 -10.95 -25.85
C GLU A 183 22.40 -11.99 -25.75
N THR A 184 22.91 -12.25 -24.55
CA THR A 184 24.01 -13.18 -24.31
C THR A 184 23.54 -14.64 -24.30
N THR A 185 22.41 -14.92 -23.65
CA THR A 185 21.91 -16.28 -23.44
C THR A 185 20.97 -16.74 -24.56
N GLY A 186 20.35 -15.81 -25.28
CA GLY A 186 19.26 -16.08 -26.21
C GLY A 186 17.95 -16.50 -25.53
N ASN A 187 17.94 -16.65 -24.20
CA ASN A 187 16.76 -17.02 -23.44
C ASN A 187 15.86 -15.80 -23.17
N THR A 188 14.67 -15.78 -23.78
CA THR A 188 13.67 -14.74 -23.56
C THR A 188 12.76 -15.03 -22.36
N THR A 189 12.74 -16.27 -21.86
CA THR A 189 11.97 -16.65 -20.67
C THR A 189 12.78 -16.31 -19.43
N GLN A 190 12.33 -15.28 -18.71
CA GLN A 190 13.08 -14.69 -17.61
C GLN A 190 12.24 -14.64 -16.33
N LYS A 191 12.91 -14.86 -15.20
CA LYS A 191 12.34 -14.74 -13.86
C LYS A 191 12.64 -13.34 -13.31
N LEU A 192 11.62 -12.48 -13.30
CA LEU A 192 11.75 -11.07 -12.98
C LEU A 192 11.28 -10.76 -11.56
N ILE A 193 12.01 -9.88 -10.88
CA ILE A 193 11.60 -9.25 -9.62
C ILE A 193 10.94 -7.92 -9.97
N VAL A 194 9.69 -7.74 -9.55
CA VAL A 194 8.86 -6.62 -10.01
C VAL A 194 8.03 -5.99 -8.89
N TYR A 195 7.65 -4.73 -9.11
CA TYR A 195 6.53 -4.09 -8.42
C TYR A 195 5.29 -4.09 -9.32
N PRO A 196 4.10 -4.48 -8.83
CA PRO A 196 2.89 -4.37 -9.62
C PRO A 196 2.43 -2.91 -9.68
N LYS A 197 1.91 -2.53 -10.85
CA LYS A 197 1.43 -1.19 -11.17
C LYS A 197 0.02 -1.29 -11.72
N ILE A 198 -0.96 -0.97 -10.87
CA ILE A 198 -2.38 -1.10 -11.21
C ILE A 198 -2.92 0.25 -11.66
N LEU A 199 -3.59 0.27 -12.81
CA LEU A 199 -4.36 1.40 -13.32
C LEU A 199 -5.85 1.09 -13.17
N HIS A 200 -6.49 1.63 -12.13
CA HIS A 200 -7.90 1.36 -11.80
C HIS A 200 -8.94 1.98 -12.72
N PHE A 201 -8.55 2.94 -13.55
CA PHE A 201 -9.48 3.65 -14.43
C PHE A 201 -8.76 4.06 -15.72
N PRO A 202 -8.43 3.11 -16.60
CA PRO A 202 -7.85 3.43 -17.89
C PRO A 202 -8.88 4.19 -18.77
N SER A 203 -10.17 3.85 -18.65
CA SER A 203 -11.32 4.51 -19.25
C SER A 203 -12.59 4.21 -18.46
N ARG A 204 -13.71 4.90 -18.72
CA ARG A 204 -14.95 4.79 -17.93
C ARG A 204 -15.50 3.37 -17.85
N ASP A 205 -15.40 2.65 -18.96
CA ASP A 205 -16.03 1.34 -19.14
C ASP A 205 -14.99 0.19 -19.22
N GLN A 206 -13.71 0.50 -19.00
CA GLN A 206 -12.65 -0.50 -19.03
C GLN A 206 -12.28 -0.97 -17.62
N PRO A 207 -12.03 -2.28 -17.41
CA PRO A 207 -11.56 -2.80 -16.15
C PRO A 207 -10.17 -2.23 -15.80
N HIS A 208 -9.73 -2.44 -14.56
CA HIS A 208 -8.38 -2.06 -14.18
C HIS A 208 -7.35 -2.82 -15.03
N GLN A 209 -6.23 -2.16 -15.33
CA GLN A 209 -5.12 -2.78 -16.05
C GLN A 209 -3.96 -3.03 -15.10
N VAL A 210 -3.32 -4.18 -15.27
CA VAL A 210 -2.10 -4.55 -14.55
C VAL A 210 -0.90 -4.28 -15.46
N ALA A 211 0.16 -3.76 -14.87
CA ALA A 211 1.47 -3.68 -15.47
C ALA A 211 2.52 -3.97 -14.41
N PHE A 212 3.75 -4.20 -14.83
CA PHE A 212 4.84 -4.52 -13.91
C PHE A 212 5.95 -3.50 -14.04
N GLN A 213 6.61 -3.20 -12.94
CA GLN A 213 7.78 -2.34 -12.90
C GLN A 213 9.00 -3.16 -12.48
N LEU A 214 9.96 -3.31 -13.39
CA LEU A 214 11.18 -4.08 -13.21
C LEU A 214 12.02 -3.50 -12.07
N VAL A 215 12.39 -4.38 -11.13
CA VAL A 215 13.33 -4.11 -10.04
C VAL A 215 14.65 -4.82 -10.29
N GLY A 216 14.59 -6.07 -10.75
CA GLY A 216 15.73 -6.92 -11.05
C GLY A 216 15.26 -8.21 -11.72
N PHE A 217 16.18 -9.14 -11.94
CA PHE A 217 15.87 -10.48 -12.46
C PHE A 217 16.78 -11.51 -11.80
N VAL A 218 16.34 -12.75 -11.79
CA VAL A 218 17.12 -13.89 -11.30
C VAL A 218 17.92 -14.41 -12.48
N GLY A 219 19.17 -13.95 -12.58
CA GLY A 219 20.08 -14.38 -13.63
C GLY A 219 20.52 -15.84 -13.45
N SER A 220 20.99 -16.44 -14.54
CA SER A 220 21.50 -17.81 -14.58
C SER A 220 22.67 -18.08 -13.62
N GLN A 221 23.43 -17.03 -13.27
CA GLN A 221 24.60 -17.06 -12.37
C GLN A 221 24.35 -16.41 -11.00
N ALA A 222 23.09 -16.08 -10.68
CA ALA A 222 22.79 -15.31 -9.46
C ALA A 222 22.82 -16.19 -8.20
N SER A 223 23.49 -15.69 -7.15
CA SER A 223 23.37 -16.26 -5.80
C SER A 223 21.93 -16.14 -5.30
N SER A 224 21.51 -17.08 -4.43
CA SER A 224 20.16 -17.10 -3.86
C SER A 224 19.91 -15.80 -3.09
N SER A 225 19.11 -14.89 -3.66
CA SER A 225 18.61 -13.74 -2.91
C SER A 225 17.52 -14.19 -1.93
N PRO A 226 17.38 -13.58 -0.74
CA PRO A 226 16.33 -13.95 0.21
C PRO A 226 14.93 -13.95 -0.40
N LEU A 227 14.64 -12.98 -1.30
CA LEU A 227 13.37 -12.92 -2.03
C LEU A 227 13.13 -14.13 -2.93
N ASN A 228 14.18 -14.71 -3.53
CA ASN A 228 14.06 -15.90 -4.38
C ASN A 228 13.76 -17.16 -3.59
N THR A 229 14.12 -17.21 -2.31
CA THR A 229 13.83 -18.33 -1.42
C THR A 229 12.43 -18.24 -0.83
N GLU A 230 11.94 -17.02 -0.59
CA GLU A 230 10.66 -16.79 0.10
C GLU A 230 9.43 -16.72 -0.82
N LEU A 231 9.62 -16.51 -2.12
CA LEU A 231 8.54 -16.33 -3.09
C LEU A 231 8.68 -17.27 -4.29
N ASN A 232 7.60 -17.97 -4.59
CA ASN A 232 7.48 -18.74 -5.82
C ASN A 232 7.10 -17.85 -7.01
N ASP A 233 7.06 -18.46 -8.18
CA ASP A 233 6.62 -17.80 -9.40
C ASP A 233 5.17 -17.30 -9.26
N PHE A 234 4.96 -16.06 -9.68
CA PHE A 234 3.72 -15.30 -9.54
C PHE A 234 3.35 -14.93 -8.11
N GLU A 235 4.21 -15.14 -7.12
CA GLU A 235 3.95 -14.72 -5.74
C GLU A 235 4.52 -13.34 -5.42
N PHE A 236 3.79 -12.64 -4.55
CA PHE A 236 4.03 -11.27 -4.14
C PHE A 236 3.89 -11.15 -2.63
N LYS A 237 4.80 -10.41 -2.00
CA LYS A 237 4.63 -9.89 -0.65
C LYS A 237 3.99 -8.51 -0.71
N PHE A 238 2.88 -8.36 -0.01
CA PHE A 238 2.17 -7.10 0.15
C PHE A 238 2.09 -6.71 1.61
N SER A 239 2.57 -5.50 1.92
CA SER A 239 2.45 -4.87 3.22
C SER A 239 1.81 -3.49 3.01
N GLY A 240 0.60 -3.30 3.53
CA GLY A 240 -0.16 -2.07 3.30
C GLY A 240 -1.53 -2.01 3.97
N LEU A 241 -2.29 -0.97 3.65
CA LEU A 241 -3.62 -0.75 4.25
C LEU A 241 -4.70 -1.58 3.54
N TRP A 242 -5.48 -2.32 4.31
CA TRP A 242 -6.59 -3.13 3.80
C TRP A 242 -7.88 -2.31 3.68
N GLN A 243 -8.27 -1.95 2.46
CA GLN A 243 -9.42 -1.05 2.23
C GLN A 243 -10.09 -1.20 0.87
N PHE A 244 -11.37 -0.80 0.81
CA PHE A 244 -12.04 -0.47 -0.44
C PHE A 244 -11.65 0.92 -0.92
N ILE A 245 -11.47 1.05 -2.24
CA ILE A 245 -11.35 2.35 -2.90
C ILE A 245 -12.61 2.61 -3.75
N PRO A 246 -13.01 3.87 -3.97
CA PRO A 246 -14.26 4.19 -4.67
C PRO A 246 -14.37 3.63 -6.09
N VAL A 247 -13.22 3.39 -6.74
CA VAL A 247 -13.14 3.01 -8.16
C VAL A 247 -12.95 1.51 -8.39
N CYS A 248 -12.81 0.70 -7.34
CA CYS A 248 -12.60 -0.74 -7.46
C CYS A 248 -13.60 -1.49 -6.59
N ARG A 249 -14.31 -2.47 -7.20
CA ARG A 249 -15.26 -3.33 -6.46
C ARG A 249 -14.54 -4.37 -5.60
N THR A 250 -13.33 -4.74 -5.99
CA THR A 250 -12.49 -5.66 -5.22
C THR A 250 -11.78 -4.87 -4.11
N PRO A 251 -11.71 -5.39 -2.88
CA PRO A 251 -10.87 -4.81 -1.85
C PRO A 251 -9.41 -4.70 -2.32
N CYS A 252 -8.70 -3.68 -1.84
CA CYS A 252 -7.31 -3.43 -2.23
C CYS A 252 -6.40 -3.41 -1.01
N ILE A 253 -5.19 -3.95 -1.17
CA ILE A 253 -4.06 -3.54 -0.33
C ILE A 253 -3.47 -2.26 -0.92
N THR A 254 -3.43 -1.22 -0.09
CA THR A 254 -2.87 0.07 -0.47
C THR A 254 -1.43 0.18 0.01
N VAL A 255 -0.51 0.15 -0.94
CA VAL A 255 0.93 0.28 -0.73
C VAL A 255 1.33 1.74 -0.96
N MET A 256 1.86 2.38 0.08
CA MET A 256 2.30 3.77 0.05
C MET A 256 3.82 3.89 -0.02
N ARG A 257 4.34 5.11 -0.24
CA ARG A 257 5.78 5.34 -0.17
C ARG A 257 6.19 5.48 1.30
N ASN A 258 7.09 4.61 1.76
CA ASN A 258 7.66 4.72 3.11
C ASN A 258 8.30 6.09 3.33
N PHE A 259 8.12 6.61 4.52
CA PHE A 259 8.79 7.81 4.99
C PHE A 259 10.29 7.56 5.12
N SER A 260 11.09 8.52 4.66
CA SER A 260 12.50 8.65 4.99
C SER A 260 12.91 10.10 4.86
N GLN A 261 13.96 10.51 5.57
CA GLN A 261 14.40 11.91 5.55
C GLN A 261 14.86 12.34 4.16
N ASP A 262 15.58 11.47 3.44
CA ASP A 262 16.02 11.74 2.05
C ASP A 262 14.85 11.94 1.10
N ARG A 263 13.79 11.13 1.23
CA ARG A 263 12.59 11.26 0.39
C ARG A 263 11.84 12.53 0.74
N LEU A 264 11.80 12.90 2.02
CA LEU A 264 11.19 14.15 2.45
C LEU A 264 11.96 15.36 1.90
N ALA A 265 13.30 15.33 1.92
CA ALA A 265 14.15 16.36 1.34
C ALA A 265 13.88 16.52 -0.17
N TRP A 266 13.90 15.42 -0.92
CA TRP A 266 13.59 15.43 -2.35
C TRP A 266 12.17 15.96 -2.65
N ILE A 267 11.18 15.59 -1.83
CA ILE A 267 9.80 16.10 -1.98
C ILE A 267 9.73 17.60 -1.71
N LYS A 268 10.55 18.17 -0.81
CA LYS A 268 10.53 19.61 -0.56
C LYS A 268 10.95 20.39 -1.81
N GLU A 269 11.97 19.90 -2.52
CA GLU A 269 12.58 20.55 -3.69
C GLU A 269 11.85 20.31 -5.01
N ALA A 270 11.14 19.18 -5.16
CA ALA A 270 10.51 18.82 -6.43
C ALA A 270 9.35 19.78 -6.84
N GLU A 271 8.92 19.74 -8.10
CA GLU A 271 7.67 20.39 -8.55
C GLU A 271 6.41 19.64 -8.06
N ALA A 272 5.26 20.31 -7.98
CA ALA A 272 4.03 19.72 -7.44
C ALA A 272 3.61 18.46 -8.23
N ALA A 273 3.64 18.49 -9.56
CA ALA A 273 3.34 17.33 -10.40
C ALA A 273 4.25 16.11 -10.11
N LYS A 274 5.55 16.35 -9.91
CA LYS A 274 6.53 15.30 -9.57
C LYS A 274 6.28 14.74 -8.17
N LYS A 275 6.00 15.60 -7.18
CA LYS A 275 5.65 15.20 -5.80
C LYS A 275 4.43 14.30 -5.75
N VAL A 276 3.34 14.69 -6.42
CA VAL A 276 2.08 13.93 -6.42
C VAL A 276 2.26 12.59 -7.11
N LYS A 277 3.00 12.54 -8.22
CA LYS A 277 3.31 11.29 -8.92
C LYS A 277 4.16 10.36 -8.05
N PHE A 278 5.15 10.88 -7.34
CA PHE A 278 6.00 10.11 -6.45
C PHE A 278 5.22 9.50 -5.28
N MET A 279 4.39 10.31 -4.60
CA MET A 279 3.54 9.90 -3.48
C MET A 279 2.27 9.14 -3.88
N LYS A 280 2.11 8.80 -5.17
CA LYS A 280 0.95 8.04 -5.62
C LYS A 280 1.00 6.63 -5.02
N ALA A 281 -0.04 6.28 -4.27
CA ALA A 281 -0.21 4.94 -3.73
C ALA A 281 -0.49 3.92 -4.85
N SER A 282 -0.02 2.70 -4.67
CA SER A 282 -0.44 1.55 -5.47
C SER A 282 -1.59 0.86 -4.73
N HIS A 283 -2.74 0.72 -5.39
CA HIS A 283 -3.88 0.00 -4.83
C HIS A 283 -3.95 -1.34 -5.54
N VAL A 284 -3.66 -2.43 -4.85
CA VAL A 284 -3.56 -3.77 -5.43
C VAL A 284 -4.84 -4.54 -5.13
N PRO A 285 -5.67 -4.87 -6.14
CA PRO A 285 -6.87 -5.69 -5.94
C PRO A 285 -6.49 -7.08 -5.42
N LEU A 286 -7.04 -7.47 -4.27
CA LEU A 286 -6.77 -8.75 -3.63
C LEU A 286 -8.07 -9.47 -3.31
N LEU A 287 -8.13 -10.74 -3.70
CA LEU A 287 -9.18 -11.69 -3.32
C LEU A 287 -8.78 -12.37 -2.01
N TRP A 288 -9.31 -11.86 -0.90
CA TRP A 288 -9.11 -12.42 0.44
C TRP A 288 -10.47 -12.52 1.13
N ARG A 289 -11.11 -13.70 1.03
CA ARG A 289 -12.51 -13.91 1.46
C ARG A 289 -12.66 -14.06 2.96
N ASP A 290 -11.66 -14.67 3.58
CA ASP A 290 -11.54 -15.12 4.95
C ASP A 290 -10.55 -14.26 5.76
N SER A 291 -10.40 -12.99 5.37
CA SER A 291 -9.55 -12.05 6.11
C SER A 291 -10.03 -11.91 7.55
N PRO A 292 -9.14 -11.97 8.56
CA PRO A 292 -9.52 -11.82 9.97
C PRO A 292 -10.07 -10.42 10.30
N VAL A 293 -9.76 -9.42 9.46
CA VAL A 293 -10.26 -8.06 9.58
C VAL A 293 -10.99 -7.63 8.31
N LYS A 294 -12.07 -6.87 8.47
CA LYS A 294 -12.83 -6.35 7.32
C LYS A 294 -12.02 -5.24 6.63
N PRO A 295 -12.03 -5.18 5.28
CA PRO A 295 -11.43 -4.05 4.58
C PRO A 295 -12.15 -2.76 4.94
N PHE A 296 -11.38 -1.73 5.30
CA PHE A 296 -11.92 -0.41 5.61
C PHE A 296 -12.70 0.15 4.42
N ARG A 297 -13.84 0.78 4.70
CA ARG A 297 -14.67 1.43 3.68
C ARG A 297 -15.00 2.84 4.12
N PHE A 298 -14.42 3.81 3.42
CA PHE A 298 -14.70 5.22 3.67
C PHE A 298 -16.17 5.56 3.41
N ASN A 299 -16.83 6.18 4.38
CA ASN A 299 -18.21 6.65 4.24
C ASN A 299 -18.25 8.19 4.30
N PRO A 300 -18.48 8.91 3.19
CA PRO A 300 -18.44 10.37 3.17
C PRO A 300 -19.52 11.05 4.03
N ARG A 301 -20.50 10.30 4.55
CA ARG A 301 -21.57 10.81 5.40
C ARG A 301 -21.23 10.79 6.89
N LEU A 302 -20.13 10.13 7.27
CA LEU A 302 -19.71 9.98 8.66
C LEU A 302 -18.52 10.90 8.95
N GLU A 303 -18.52 11.49 10.13
CA GLU A 303 -17.36 12.22 10.65
C GLU A 303 -16.17 11.29 10.90
N LYS A 304 -14.97 11.87 11.01
CA LYS A 304 -13.71 11.10 11.08
C LYS A 304 -13.70 10.06 12.21
N ASP A 305 -14.20 10.43 13.38
CA ASP A 305 -14.19 9.56 14.58
C ASP A 305 -15.27 8.46 14.51
N GLN A 306 -16.23 8.61 13.59
CA GLN A 306 -17.27 7.62 13.30
C GLN A 306 -16.90 6.72 12.10
N GLN A 307 -15.77 7.00 11.44
CA GLN A 307 -15.26 6.11 10.39
C GLN A 307 -14.81 4.80 11.01
N GLY A 308 -14.91 3.70 10.24
CA GLY A 308 -14.30 2.44 10.65
C GLY A 308 -12.78 2.55 10.78
N GLN A 309 -12.19 1.58 11.48
CA GLN A 309 -10.74 1.48 11.60
C GLN A 309 -10.10 0.95 10.31
N THR A 310 -8.91 1.44 9.97
CA THR A 310 -8.09 0.86 8.90
C THR A 310 -7.02 -0.04 9.50
N TYR A 311 -6.86 -1.23 8.93
CA TYR A 311 -5.83 -2.17 9.33
C TYR A 311 -4.66 -2.18 8.33
N PHE A 312 -3.45 -2.19 8.86
CA PHE A 312 -2.23 -2.55 8.15
C PHE A 312 -2.08 -4.07 8.18
N VAL A 313 -1.89 -4.67 7.01
CA VAL A 313 -1.79 -6.12 6.84
C VAL A 313 -0.53 -6.46 6.07
N GLN A 314 0.02 -7.64 6.35
CA GLN A 314 1.16 -8.20 5.63
C GLN A 314 0.79 -9.60 5.15
N VAL A 315 0.78 -9.80 3.83
CA VAL A 315 0.31 -11.04 3.21
C VAL A 315 1.19 -11.44 2.04
N LYS A 316 1.23 -12.75 1.78
CA LYS A 316 1.65 -13.32 0.51
C LYS A 316 0.42 -13.51 -0.37
N ALA A 317 0.55 -13.17 -1.64
CA ALA A 317 -0.52 -13.31 -2.61
C ALA A 317 0.02 -13.77 -3.96
N LYS A 318 -0.77 -14.54 -4.71
CA LYS A 318 -0.45 -15.04 -6.03
C LYS A 318 -1.17 -14.22 -7.10
N PHE A 319 -0.45 -13.75 -8.10
CA PHE A 319 -1.04 -13.09 -9.25
C PHE A 319 -1.80 -14.09 -10.12
N LEU A 320 -3.00 -13.72 -10.57
CA LEU A 320 -3.87 -14.52 -11.42
C LEU A 320 -4.05 -13.82 -12.77
N PRO A 321 -3.21 -14.12 -13.79
CA PRO A 321 -3.24 -13.44 -15.07
C PRO A 321 -4.62 -13.44 -15.73
N GLY A 322 -5.34 -14.56 -15.69
CA GLY A 322 -6.67 -14.67 -16.33
C GLY A 322 -7.76 -13.76 -15.76
N ARG A 323 -7.52 -13.09 -14.62
CA ARG A 323 -8.48 -12.17 -13.98
C ARG A 323 -7.88 -10.82 -13.62
N ASP A 324 -6.58 -10.61 -13.86
CA ASP A 324 -5.86 -9.40 -13.50
C ASP A 324 -5.98 -9.01 -12.01
N VAL A 325 -6.04 -10.01 -11.12
CA VAL A 325 -6.17 -9.81 -9.66
C VAL A 325 -5.18 -10.69 -8.91
N PHE A 326 -4.98 -10.39 -7.63
CA PHE A 326 -4.15 -11.19 -6.75
C PHE A 326 -5.06 -12.05 -5.85
N GLY A 327 -4.73 -13.34 -5.71
CA GLY A 327 -5.37 -14.24 -4.75
C GLY A 327 -4.54 -14.32 -3.48
N PHE A 328 -5.19 -14.26 -2.31
CA PHE A 328 -4.52 -14.50 -1.03
C PHE A 328 -3.90 -15.90 -0.98
N VAL A 329 -2.70 -16.00 -0.37
CA VAL A 329 -1.99 -17.26 -0.15
C VAL A 329 -1.75 -17.48 1.33
N GLU A 330 -1.07 -16.53 1.98
CA GLU A 330 -0.73 -16.64 3.41
C GLU A 330 -0.72 -15.27 4.07
N GLN A 331 -0.99 -15.23 5.37
CA GLN A 331 -0.81 -14.04 6.19
C GLN A 331 0.56 -14.12 6.85
N LEU A 332 1.37 -13.07 6.68
CA LEU A 332 2.75 -13.01 7.19
C LEU A 332 2.81 -12.54 8.64
N ASN A 333 1.93 -11.60 9.00
CA ASN A 333 1.83 -11.03 10.34
C ASN A 333 0.37 -10.73 10.68
N GLU A 334 0.06 -10.66 11.98
CA GLU A 334 -1.26 -10.22 12.44
C GLU A 334 -1.58 -8.79 11.97
N PRO A 335 -2.84 -8.51 11.60
CA PRO A 335 -3.26 -7.15 11.25
C PRO A 335 -3.06 -6.18 12.41
N THR A 336 -2.55 -4.99 12.10
CA THR A 336 -2.32 -3.94 13.10
C THR A 336 -3.12 -2.69 12.77
N GLU A 337 -3.54 -1.95 13.79
CA GLU A 337 -4.26 -0.68 13.60
C GLU A 337 -3.32 0.46 13.23
N GLU A 338 -2.07 0.36 13.70
CA GLU A 338 -1.03 1.33 13.39
C GLU A 338 -0.32 0.98 12.09
N ALA A 339 -0.19 2.00 11.23
CA ALA A 339 0.52 1.89 9.97
C ALA A 339 1.91 2.56 10.08
N PRO A 340 2.91 2.06 9.33
CA PRO A 340 4.24 2.68 9.28
C PRO A 340 4.19 4.14 8.81
N GLY A 341 5.23 4.92 9.10
CA GLY A 341 5.36 6.27 8.54
C GLY A 341 5.34 6.26 7.00
N PHE A 342 4.46 7.06 6.38
CA PHE A 342 4.33 7.14 4.92
C PHE A 342 4.16 8.56 4.41
N LEU A 343 4.46 8.75 3.13
CA LEU A 343 4.34 10.03 2.43
C LEU A 343 3.03 10.07 1.64
N LYS A 344 2.22 11.11 1.85
CA LYS A 344 0.95 11.31 1.18
C LYS A 344 0.78 12.76 0.73
N ALA A 345 0.38 12.94 -0.53
CA ALA A 345 0.10 14.26 -1.07
C ALA A 345 -1.16 14.88 -0.45
N SER A 346 -1.06 16.14 -0.01
CA SER A 346 -2.19 16.92 0.49
C SER A 346 -3.20 17.25 -0.62
N LYS A 347 -4.45 17.57 -0.24
CA LYS A 347 -5.49 17.97 -1.21
C LYS A 347 -5.06 19.21 -2.03
N LYS A 348 -4.44 20.21 -1.38
CA LYS A 348 -3.92 21.42 -2.03
C LYS A 348 -2.87 21.10 -3.09
N LEU A 349 -1.89 20.27 -2.74
CA LEU A 349 -0.81 19.87 -3.65
C LEU A 349 -1.32 19.10 -4.87
N LYS A 350 -2.35 18.25 -4.69
CA LYS A 350 -3.01 17.56 -5.80
C LYS A 350 -3.71 18.51 -6.77
N ALA A 351 -4.34 19.57 -6.26
CA ALA A 351 -5.01 20.58 -7.10
C ALA A 351 -3.99 21.38 -7.92
N GLU A 352 -2.88 21.79 -7.28
CA GLU A 352 -1.78 22.50 -7.94
C GLU A 352 -1.13 21.66 -9.05
N ALA A 353 -0.79 20.41 -8.76
CA ALA A 353 -0.26 19.47 -9.75
C ALA A 353 -1.18 19.27 -10.95
N LEU A 354 -2.51 19.27 -10.74
CA LEU A 354 -3.49 19.16 -11.81
C LEU A 354 -3.48 20.40 -12.70
N ARG A 355 -3.35 21.60 -12.11
CA ARG A 355 -3.25 22.87 -12.84
C ARG A 355 -1.98 22.90 -13.70
N GLU A 356 -0.82 22.64 -13.11
CA GLU A 356 0.48 22.58 -13.83
C GLU A 356 0.44 21.58 -15.00
N THR A 357 -0.16 20.40 -14.78
CA THR A 357 -0.25 19.37 -15.82
C THR A 357 -1.14 19.81 -16.98
N LYS A 358 -2.21 20.56 -16.71
CA LYS A 358 -3.10 21.11 -17.74
C LYS A 358 -2.41 22.21 -18.54
N GLU A 359 -1.75 23.14 -17.85
CA GLU A 359 -0.98 24.23 -18.48
C GLU A 359 0.12 23.68 -19.40
N ARG A 360 0.90 22.70 -18.91
CA ARG A 360 1.95 22.06 -19.72
C ARG A 360 1.41 21.31 -20.94
N LYS A 361 0.21 20.72 -20.84
CA LYS A 361 -0.45 20.09 -21.99
C LYS A 361 -0.91 21.12 -23.02
N GLN A 362 -1.42 22.26 -22.58
CA GLN A 362 -1.83 23.35 -23.47
C GLN A 362 -0.63 23.96 -24.18
N GLN A 363 0.46 24.25 -23.46
CA GLN A 363 1.71 24.76 -24.06
C GLN A 363 2.26 23.82 -25.14
N LYS A 364 2.33 22.52 -24.86
CA LYS A 364 2.78 21.53 -25.86
C LYS A 364 1.88 21.46 -27.09
N GLN A 365 0.57 21.69 -26.95
CA GLN A 365 -0.33 21.72 -28.10
C GLN A 365 -0.17 22.97 -28.95
N VAL A 366 0.18 24.10 -28.33
CA VAL A 366 0.51 25.35 -29.06
C VAL A 366 1.84 25.17 -29.80
N GLU A 367 2.88 24.67 -29.14
CA GLU A 367 4.20 24.42 -29.74
C GLU A 367 4.15 23.43 -30.92
N VAL A 368 3.34 22.37 -30.82
CA VAL A 368 3.14 21.42 -31.93
C VAL A 368 2.40 22.07 -33.10
N LYS A 369 1.43 22.95 -32.85
CA LYS A 369 0.71 23.66 -33.91
C LYS A 369 1.59 24.69 -34.63
N GLU A 370 2.42 25.39 -33.88
CA GLU A 370 3.34 26.40 -34.41
C GLU A 370 4.46 25.77 -35.26
N ASN A 371 5.02 24.64 -34.81
CA ASN A 371 6.00 23.88 -35.60
C ASN A 371 5.41 23.25 -36.87
N VAL A 372 4.13 22.85 -36.86
CA VAL A 372 3.45 22.35 -38.07
C VAL A 372 3.18 23.49 -39.06
N ALA A 373 2.83 24.68 -38.59
CA ALA A 373 2.61 25.86 -39.44
C ALA A 373 3.91 26.35 -40.12
N HIS A 374 5.04 26.38 -39.39
CA HIS A 374 6.33 26.75 -39.97
C HIS A 374 6.90 25.72 -40.96
N GLN A 375 6.59 24.43 -40.79
CA GLN A 375 6.98 23.42 -41.78
C GLN A 375 6.19 23.55 -43.10
N SER A 376 4.90 23.91 -43.04
CA SER A 376 4.10 24.12 -44.25
C SER A 376 4.49 25.35 -45.07
N GLU A 377 5.02 26.41 -44.44
CA GLU A 377 5.46 27.62 -45.14
C GLU A 377 6.85 27.46 -45.81
N SER A 378 7.67 26.50 -45.35
CA SER A 378 9.02 26.27 -45.88
C SER A 378 9.09 25.32 -47.09
N SER A 379 7.99 24.63 -47.41
CA SER A 379 7.90 23.68 -48.53
C SER A 379 7.25 24.26 -49.79
N ASP A 380 6.87 25.54 -49.78
CA ASP A 380 6.26 26.26 -50.90
C ASP A 380 7.17 27.36 -51.49
N SER A 381 8.49 27.30 -51.22
CA SER A 381 9.51 28.23 -51.76
C SER A 381 10.53 27.52 -52.66
#